data_AF-A0A0U1LKN6-F1
#
_entry.id   AF-A0A0U1LKN6-F1
#
_cell.length_a   1.000
_cell.length_b   1.000
_cell.length_c   1.000
_cell.angle_alpha   90.00
_cell.angle_beta   90.00
_cell.angle_gamma   90.00
#
_symmetry.space_group_name_H-M   'P 1'
#
loop_
_entity.id
_entity.type
_entity.pdbx_description
1 polymer ?
#
loop_
_entity_poly.entity_id
_entity_poly.type
_entity_poly.pdbx_seq_one_letter_code
_entity_poly.pdbx_strand_id
1 'polypeptide(L)'
;MFTLFPLLPTELRLQIRHEALPQPIRKPLYFYEKGCWGPQYLPESDPNYDPDNDEHNLCLEFDCSRLAPPKLGVPLFYVNHEARSYVLSWIRDQGLAFRFNREKQSLVLIRSFDPDCDTLYVSEEQWYDFHVEPFDRMSEPDIGNKVLSY
;
A
#
# COMPACT_ATOMS: atom_id res chain seq x y z
N MET A 1 26.53 -13.18 -18.59
CA MET A 1 26.95 -11.77 -18.41
C MET A 1 26.80 -11.06 -19.74
N PHE A 2 26.06 -9.95 -19.81
CA PHE A 2 25.76 -9.29 -21.09
C PHE A 2 26.81 -8.21 -21.38
N THR A 3 27.92 -8.62 -22.02
CA THR A 3 29.15 -7.81 -22.14
C THR A 3 29.12 -6.78 -23.28
N LEU A 4 28.15 -6.88 -24.20
CA LEU A 4 28.06 -6.01 -25.37
C LEU A 4 27.23 -4.74 -25.11
N PHE A 5 26.38 -4.72 -24.09
CA PHE A 5 25.51 -3.57 -23.79
C PHE A 5 26.30 -2.26 -23.55
N PRO A 6 27.43 -2.25 -22.83
CA PRO A 6 28.22 -1.04 -22.64
C PRO A 6 28.82 -0.46 -23.94
N LEU A 7 28.94 -1.27 -25.00
CA LEU A 7 29.50 -0.85 -26.29
C LEU A 7 28.47 -0.10 -27.15
N LEU A 8 27.20 -0.11 -26.76
CA LEU A 8 26.16 0.64 -27.46
C LEU A 8 26.34 2.15 -27.23
N PRO A 9 26.06 2.98 -28.25
CA PRO A 9 25.88 4.41 -28.08
C PRO A 9 24.96 4.74 -26.91
N THR A 10 25.25 5.84 -26.21
CA THR A 10 24.51 6.24 -25.02
C THR A 10 23.01 6.31 -25.30
N GLU A 11 22.61 6.90 -26.42
CA GLU A 11 21.21 7.04 -26.85
C GLU A 11 20.48 5.69 -26.87
N LEU A 12 21.10 4.65 -27.44
CA LEU A 12 20.51 3.30 -27.49
C LEU A 12 20.48 2.64 -26.12
N ARG A 13 21.51 2.83 -25.30
CA ARG A 13 21.51 2.33 -23.90
C ARG A 13 20.40 2.96 -23.09
N LEU A 14 20.13 4.25 -23.29
CA LEU A 14 19.04 4.95 -22.62
C LEU A 14 17.67 4.47 -23.10
N GLN A 15 17.48 4.36 -24.42
CA GLN A 15 16.22 3.90 -24.99
C GLN A 15 15.89 2.47 -24.55
N ILE A 16 16.84 1.53 -24.62
CA ILE A 16 16.58 0.15 -24.18
C ILE A 16 16.21 0.11 -22.69
N ARG A 17 16.83 0.93 -21.85
CA ARG A 17 16.49 0.98 -20.42
C ARG A 17 15.11 1.55 -20.18
N HIS A 18 14.72 2.60 -20.90
CA HIS A 18 13.37 3.15 -20.82
C HIS A 18 12.32 2.10 -21.20
N GLU A 19 12.52 1.41 -22.33
CA GLU A 19 11.62 0.38 -22.82
C GLU A 19 11.60 -0.89 -21.97
N ALA A 20 12.68 -1.17 -21.23
CA ALA A 20 12.79 -2.34 -20.37
C ALA A 20 12.20 -2.11 -18.96
N LEU A 21 11.82 -0.88 -18.61
CA LEU A 21 11.08 -0.61 -17.37
C LEU A 21 9.66 -1.17 -17.48
N PRO A 22 9.09 -1.69 -16.36
CA PRO A 22 7.69 -2.07 -16.34
C PRO A 22 6.81 -0.88 -16.70
N GLN A 23 5.72 -1.13 -17.43
CA GLN A 23 4.73 -0.09 -17.67
C GLN A 23 4.10 0.35 -16.33
N PRO A 24 3.76 1.65 -16.17
CA PRO A 24 3.01 2.16 -15.03
C PRO A 24 1.79 1.29 -14.70
N ILE A 25 1.66 0.85 -13.45
CA ILE A 25 0.41 0.22 -13.00
C ILE A 25 -0.59 1.34 -12.78
N ARG A 26 -1.41 1.60 -13.81
CA ARG A 26 -2.34 2.73 -13.81
C ARG A 26 -3.56 2.53 -12.91
N LYS A 27 -4.01 1.29 -12.75
CA LYS A 27 -5.19 0.91 -11.97
C LYS A 27 -4.92 -0.40 -11.23
N PRO A 28 -4.11 -0.38 -10.17
CA PRO A 28 -3.86 -1.57 -9.39
C PRO A 28 -5.14 -2.06 -8.71
N LEU A 29 -5.31 -3.37 -8.69
CA LEU A 29 -6.35 -4.04 -7.92
C LEU A 29 -5.75 -4.49 -6.59
N TYR A 30 -6.33 -4.06 -5.49
CA TYR A 30 -5.99 -4.52 -4.15
C TYR A 30 -7.01 -5.54 -3.71
N PHE A 31 -6.56 -6.55 -2.97
CA PHE A 31 -7.45 -7.56 -2.42
C PHE A 31 -7.70 -7.24 -0.96
N TYR A 32 -8.96 -7.35 -0.56
CA TYR A 32 -9.33 -7.25 0.84
C TYR A 32 -8.67 -8.37 1.64
N GLU A 33 -8.06 -7.95 2.75
CA GLU A 33 -7.53 -8.82 3.79
C GLU A 33 -8.11 -8.36 5.12
N LYS A 34 -8.43 -9.33 5.99
CA LYS A 34 -8.91 -9.03 7.34
C LYS A 34 -7.87 -8.25 8.14
N GLY A 35 -8.34 -7.46 9.07
CA GLY A 35 -7.51 -6.64 9.95
C GLY A 35 -7.10 -5.33 9.30
N CYS A 36 -7.89 -4.79 8.36
CA CYS A 36 -7.70 -3.43 7.85
C CYS A 36 -8.56 -2.40 8.59
N TRP A 37 -9.56 -2.83 9.37
CA TRP A 37 -10.36 -1.93 10.19
C TRP A 37 -9.61 -1.50 11.45
N GLY A 38 -9.62 -0.20 11.74
CA GLY A 38 -8.93 0.40 12.87
C GLY A 38 -9.78 1.46 13.58
N PRO A 39 -9.56 1.66 14.89
CA PRO A 39 -10.24 2.70 15.65
C PRO A 39 -9.80 4.09 15.19
N GLN A 40 -10.78 4.95 14.97
CA GLN A 40 -10.59 6.36 14.69
C GLN A 40 -11.51 7.16 15.61
N TYR A 41 -10.98 8.26 16.15
CA TYR A 41 -11.78 9.18 16.96
C TYR A 41 -12.24 10.34 16.10
N LEU A 42 -13.52 10.69 16.23
CA LEU A 42 -14.08 11.88 15.64
C LEU A 42 -13.37 13.12 16.21
N PRO A 43 -12.94 14.06 15.36
CA PRO A 43 -12.41 15.33 15.84
C PRO A 43 -13.54 16.19 16.42
N GLU A 44 -13.22 17.09 17.36
CA GLU A 44 -14.18 18.05 17.94
C GLU A 44 -14.90 18.93 16.90
N SER A 45 -14.30 19.08 15.71
CA SER A 45 -14.90 19.80 14.58
C SER A 45 -15.97 19.01 13.84
N ASP A 46 -16.11 17.70 14.09
CA ASP A 46 -17.11 16.86 13.44
C ASP A 46 -18.51 17.19 13.98
N PRO A 47 -19.53 17.37 13.11
CA PRO A 47 -20.90 17.64 13.56
C PRO A 47 -21.51 16.55 14.45
N ASN A 48 -20.99 15.32 14.40
CA ASN A 48 -21.46 14.20 15.21
C ASN A 48 -20.60 13.98 16.46
N TYR A 49 -19.63 14.85 16.74
CA TYR A 49 -18.82 14.78 17.95
C TYR A 49 -19.70 15.01 19.19
N ASP A 50 -19.65 14.07 20.12
CA ASP A 50 -20.31 14.11 21.41
C ASP A 50 -19.30 14.52 22.50
N PRO A 51 -19.35 15.76 23.01
CA PRO A 51 -18.44 16.21 24.06
C PRO A 51 -18.71 15.54 25.41
N ASP A 52 -19.88 14.94 25.60
CA ASP A 52 -20.32 14.35 26.86
C ASP A 52 -20.08 12.82 26.89
N ASN A 53 -19.81 12.19 25.74
CA ASN A 53 -19.51 10.76 25.65
C ASN A 53 -18.39 10.45 24.63
N ASP A 54 -17.18 10.19 25.14
CA ASP A 54 -16.02 9.82 24.31
C ASP A 54 -16.23 8.51 23.52
N GLU A 55 -17.08 7.60 24.01
CA GLU A 55 -17.39 6.35 23.33
C GLU A 55 -18.21 6.58 22.05
N HIS A 56 -19.06 7.60 22.03
CA HIS A 56 -19.81 7.99 20.83
C HIS A 56 -18.90 8.61 19.76
N ASN A 57 -17.70 9.07 20.14
CA ASN A 57 -16.71 9.61 19.22
C ASN A 57 -15.81 8.55 18.60
N LEU A 58 -15.89 7.31 19.07
CA LEU A 58 -15.10 6.21 18.53
C LEU A 58 -15.84 5.54 17.37
N CYS A 59 -15.24 5.58 16.19
CA CYS A 59 -15.70 4.85 15.02
C CYS A 59 -14.61 3.90 14.50
N LEU A 60 -14.99 3.02 13.56
CA LEU A 60 -14.03 2.22 12.81
C LEU A 60 -13.93 2.72 11.38
N GLU A 61 -12.70 2.93 10.95
CA GLU A 61 -12.37 3.29 9.59
C GLU A 61 -11.56 2.15 8.94
N PHE A 62 -11.78 1.96 7.63
CA PHE A 62 -10.96 1.06 6.84
C PHE A 62 -9.61 1.71 6.54
N ASP A 63 -8.56 1.29 7.24
CA ASP A 63 -7.21 1.80 7.07
C ASP A 63 -6.54 1.13 5.85
N CYS A 64 -6.62 1.82 4.72
CA CYS A 64 -6.02 1.39 3.47
C CYS A 64 -4.49 1.23 3.53
N SER A 65 -3.82 1.84 4.51
CA SER A 65 -2.37 1.67 4.69
C SER A 65 -1.98 0.26 5.17
N ARG A 66 -2.96 -0.48 5.73
CA ARG A 66 -2.79 -1.86 6.21
C ARG A 66 -2.98 -2.90 5.11
N LEU A 67 -3.51 -2.51 3.95
CA LEU A 67 -3.61 -3.39 2.79
C LEU A 67 -2.24 -3.91 2.37
N ALA A 68 -2.16 -5.19 2.00
CA ALA A 68 -0.96 -5.77 1.42
C ALA A 68 -0.69 -5.12 0.05
N PRO A 69 0.41 -4.36 -0.11
CA PRO A 69 0.66 -3.69 -1.37
C PRO A 69 1.18 -4.68 -2.42
N PRO A 70 0.86 -4.49 -3.71
CA PRO A 70 1.42 -5.28 -4.78
C PRO A 70 2.95 -5.13 -4.79
N LYS A 71 3.64 -6.27 -4.91
CA LYS A 71 5.10 -6.32 -4.95
C LYS A 71 5.57 -6.32 -6.39
N LEU A 72 6.44 -5.37 -6.72
CA LEU A 72 6.99 -5.18 -8.06
C LEU A 72 8.44 -5.62 -8.09
N GLY A 73 8.74 -6.53 -9.03
CA GLY A 73 10.12 -6.87 -9.38
C GLY A 73 10.66 -5.88 -10.40
N VAL A 74 11.77 -5.22 -10.10
CA VAL A 74 12.48 -4.37 -11.07
C VAL A 74 13.91 -4.88 -11.23
N PRO A 75 14.15 -5.91 -12.08
CA PRO A 75 15.47 -6.51 -12.25
C PRO A 75 16.56 -5.50 -12.66
N LEU A 76 16.19 -4.49 -13.45
CA LEU A 76 17.07 -3.40 -13.89
C LEU A 76 17.79 -2.69 -12.75
N PHE A 77 17.19 -2.64 -11.56
CA PHE A 77 17.77 -2.00 -10.37
C PHE A 77 19.11 -2.62 -9.95
N TYR A 78 19.30 -3.90 -10.25
CA TYR A 78 20.44 -4.71 -9.81
C TYR A 78 21.54 -4.87 -10.87
N VAL A 79 21.36 -4.36 -12.09
CA VAL A 79 22.27 -4.64 -13.21
C VAL A 79 23.58 -3.83 -13.12
N ASN A 80 23.48 -2.50 -13.01
CA ASN A 80 24.63 -1.60 -12.85
C ASN A 80 24.21 -0.23 -12.29
N HIS A 81 25.18 0.61 -11.94
CA HIS A 81 24.95 1.93 -11.33
C HIS A 81 24.09 2.84 -12.21
N GLU A 82 24.30 2.84 -13.52
CA GLU A 82 23.55 3.67 -14.46
C GLU A 82 22.10 3.19 -14.60
N ALA A 83 21.86 1.89 -14.73
CA ALA A 83 20.49 1.34 -14.74
C ALA A 83 19.77 1.64 -13.42
N ARG A 84 20.50 1.57 -12.30
CA ARG A 84 19.97 1.92 -10.98
C ARG A 84 19.52 3.38 -10.89
N SER A 85 20.29 4.34 -11.40
CA SER A 85 19.90 5.76 -11.36
C SER A 85 18.62 6.02 -12.16
N TYR A 86 18.45 5.35 -13.30
CA TYR A 86 17.21 5.43 -14.08
C TYR A 86 16.01 4.85 -13.34
N VAL A 87 16.17 3.65 -12.76
CA VAL A 87 15.09 3.02 -11.98
C VAL A 87 14.70 3.90 -10.79
N LEU A 88 15.66 4.52 -10.10
CA LEU A 88 15.36 5.43 -8.99
C LEU A 88 14.53 6.64 -9.41
N SER A 89 14.80 7.23 -10.58
CA SER A 89 13.95 8.31 -11.11
C SER A 89 12.54 7.80 -11.40
N TRP A 90 12.43 6.68 -12.10
CA TRP A 90 11.15 6.07 -12.44
C TRP A 90 10.32 5.72 -11.20
N ILE A 91 10.94 5.17 -10.14
CA ILE A 91 10.27 4.86 -8.86
C ILE A 91 9.63 6.11 -8.27
N ARG A 92 10.37 7.22 -8.21
CA ARG A 92 9.88 8.49 -7.68
C ARG A 92 8.72 9.01 -8.52
N ASP A 93 8.86 8.98 -9.85
CA ASP A 93 7.87 9.51 -10.78
C ASP A 93 6.57 8.66 -10.78
N GLN A 94 6.64 7.40 -10.33
CA GLN A 94 5.50 6.49 -10.19
C GLN A 94 4.90 6.44 -8.78
N GLY A 95 5.43 7.22 -7.81
CA GLY A 95 4.97 7.17 -6.42
C GLY A 95 5.22 5.83 -5.73
N LEU A 96 6.25 5.09 -6.17
CA LEU A 96 6.61 3.79 -5.63
C LEU A 96 7.59 3.93 -4.46
N ALA A 97 7.55 2.98 -3.53
CA ALA A 97 8.41 2.97 -2.35
C ALA A 97 9.15 1.65 -2.22
N PHE A 98 10.35 1.71 -1.65
CA PHE A 98 11.08 0.49 -1.27
C PHE A 98 10.62 0.01 0.11
N ARG A 99 10.38 -1.30 0.21
CA ARG A 99 10.13 -1.99 1.47
C ARG A 99 11.11 -3.14 1.61
N PHE A 100 11.72 -3.26 2.78
CA PHE A 100 12.58 -4.40 3.08
C PHE A 100 11.72 -5.60 3.49
N ASN A 101 11.82 -6.69 2.75
CA ASN A 101 11.23 -7.97 3.10
C ASN A 101 12.20 -8.74 3.99
N ARG A 102 11.87 -8.88 5.28
CA ARG A 102 12.70 -9.58 6.27
C ARG A 102 12.79 -11.08 6.03
N GLU A 103 11.74 -11.73 5.54
CA GLU A 103 11.74 -13.18 5.28
C GLU A 103 12.71 -13.55 4.16
N LYS A 104 12.69 -12.75 3.08
CA LYS A 104 13.52 -12.98 1.89
C LYS A 104 14.84 -12.22 1.91
N GLN A 105 15.10 -11.45 2.98
CA GLN A 105 16.26 -10.57 3.12
C GLN A 105 16.52 -9.74 1.85
N SER A 106 15.46 -9.16 1.29
CA SER A 106 15.51 -8.49 -0.01
C SER A 106 14.67 -7.23 -0.06
N LEU A 107 15.07 -6.30 -0.92
CA LEU A 107 14.35 -5.06 -1.19
C LEU A 107 13.26 -5.35 -2.23
N VAL A 108 12.01 -5.06 -1.88
CA VAL A 108 10.88 -5.11 -2.82
C VAL A 108 10.36 -3.71 -3.06
N LEU A 109 9.91 -3.46 -4.28
CA LEU A 109 9.22 -2.23 -4.62
C LEU A 109 7.73 -2.43 -4.38
N ILE A 110 7.09 -1.46 -3.76
CA ILE A 110 5.66 -1.47 -3.46
C ILE A 110 5.02 -0.16 -3.92
N ARG A 111 3.72 -0.22 -4.21
CA ARG A 111 2.87 0.95 -4.35
C ARG A 111 1.88 0.95 -3.19
N SER A 112 1.72 2.08 -2.52
CA SER A 112 0.66 2.24 -1.52
C SER A 112 -0.70 2.36 -2.20
N PHE A 113 -1.75 2.01 -1.46
CA PHE A 113 -3.12 2.25 -1.89
C PHE A 113 -3.40 3.75 -1.96
N ASP A 114 -4.04 4.19 -3.03
CA ASP A 114 -4.52 5.54 -3.29
C ASP A 114 -6.06 5.54 -3.32
N PRO A 115 -6.73 6.04 -2.26
CA PRO A 115 -8.19 6.01 -2.15
C PRO A 115 -8.94 6.73 -3.28
N ASP A 116 -8.31 7.69 -3.96
CA ASP A 116 -8.96 8.48 -5.01
C ASP A 116 -8.99 7.75 -6.36
N CYS A 117 -8.08 6.80 -6.57
CA CYS A 117 -7.85 6.20 -7.89
C CYS A 117 -7.84 4.67 -7.92
N ASP A 118 -7.56 4.01 -6.79
CA ASP A 118 -7.39 2.56 -6.74
C ASP A 118 -8.70 1.81 -6.50
N THR A 119 -8.68 0.51 -6.78
CA THR A 119 -9.84 -0.36 -6.58
C THR A 119 -9.54 -1.44 -5.56
N LEU A 120 -10.36 -1.50 -4.51
CA LEU A 120 -10.40 -2.62 -3.57
C LEU A 120 -11.36 -3.68 -4.08
N TYR A 121 -10.86 -4.89 -4.26
CA TYR A 121 -11.66 -6.07 -4.55
C TYR A 121 -11.97 -6.83 -3.28
N VAL A 122 -13.26 -7.00 -3.01
CA VAL A 122 -13.80 -7.90 -2.00
C VAL A 122 -14.46 -9.05 -2.74
N SER A 123 -13.97 -10.27 -2.54
CA SER A 123 -14.58 -11.45 -3.14
C SER A 123 -15.95 -11.74 -2.51
N GLU A 124 -16.81 -12.45 -3.22
CA GLU A 124 -18.13 -12.87 -2.69
C GLU A 124 -17.98 -13.69 -1.39
N GLU A 125 -16.99 -14.58 -1.34
CA GLU A 125 -16.66 -15.39 -0.16
C GLU A 125 -16.28 -14.53 1.06
N GLN A 126 -15.65 -13.39 0.83
CA GLN A 126 -15.21 -12.46 1.87
C GLN A 126 -16.21 -11.32 2.14
N TRP A 127 -17.33 -11.27 1.42
CA TRP A 127 -18.28 -10.16 1.50
C TRP A 127 -18.93 -10.07 2.89
N TYR A 128 -19.30 -11.23 3.46
CA TYR A 128 -19.81 -11.30 4.82
C TYR A 128 -18.77 -10.80 5.83
N ASP A 129 -17.54 -11.30 5.71
CA ASP A 129 -16.43 -10.92 6.58
C ASP A 129 -16.14 -9.41 6.52
N PHE A 130 -16.16 -8.81 5.33
CA PHE A 130 -15.94 -7.38 5.14
C PHE A 130 -16.98 -6.52 5.88
N HIS A 131 -18.24 -6.95 5.89
CA HIS A 131 -19.31 -6.25 6.59
C HIS A 131 -19.30 -6.47 8.11
N VAL A 132 -18.91 -7.65 8.57
CA VAL A 132 -19.00 -8.02 9.99
C VAL A 132 -17.75 -7.63 10.77
N GLU A 133 -16.57 -7.64 10.14
CA GLU A 133 -15.30 -7.30 10.79
C GLU A 133 -15.33 -6.02 11.64
N PRO A 134 -15.90 -4.88 11.20
CA PRO A 134 -15.93 -3.70 12.05
C PRO A 134 -16.70 -3.95 13.36
N PHE A 135 -17.82 -4.69 13.33
CA PHE A 135 -18.57 -4.99 14.55
C PHE A 135 -17.80 -5.93 15.48
N ASP A 136 -17.13 -6.94 14.92
CA ASP A 136 -16.26 -7.84 15.68
C ASP A 136 -15.10 -7.08 16.31
N ARG A 137 -14.45 -6.18 15.56
CA ARG A 137 -13.31 -5.37 16.00
C ARG A 137 -13.68 -4.45 17.16
N MET A 138 -14.88 -3.86 17.17
CA MET A 138 -15.38 -3.06 18.30
C MET A 138 -15.48 -3.86 19.60
N SER A 139 -15.67 -5.18 19.51
CA SER A 139 -15.81 -6.07 20.67
C SER A 139 -14.47 -6.57 21.22
N GLU A 140 -13.36 -6.27 20.54
CA GLU A 140 -12.02 -6.69 20.97
C GLU A 140 -11.55 -5.90 22.20
N PRO A 141 -10.82 -6.51 23.14
CA PRO A 141 -10.57 -5.93 24.47
C PRO A 141 -9.71 -4.66 24.46
N ASP A 142 -8.90 -4.41 23.44
CA ASP A 142 -8.13 -3.17 23.31
C ASP A 142 -9.02 -1.97 22.93
N ILE A 143 -10.20 -2.22 22.35
CA ILE A 143 -11.24 -1.24 22.05
C ILE A 143 -12.35 -1.29 23.11
N GLY A 144 -12.94 -2.47 23.33
CA GLY A 144 -14.07 -2.69 24.23
C GLY A 144 -13.81 -2.35 25.69
N ASN A 145 -12.56 -2.40 26.18
CA ASN A 145 -12.25 -1.94 27.55
C ASN A 145 -12.25 -0.41 27.70
N LYS A 146 -12.19 0.36 26.60
CA LYS A 146 -12.40 1.81 26.62
C LYS A 146 -13.89 2.19 26.63
N VAL A 147 -14.75 1.27 26.20
CA VAL A 147 -16.22 1.43 26.09
C VAL A 147 -16.96 0.95 27.35
N LEU A 148 -16.23 0.50 28.39
CA LEU A 148 -16.83 -0.11 29.58
C LEU A 148 -16.26 0.44 30.90
N SER A 149 -15.47 1.51 30.85
CA SER A 149 -14.99 2.22 32.04
C SER A 149 -16.05 3.22 32.54
N TYR A 150 -17.04 2.69 33.27
CA TYR A 150 -17.99 3.45 34.09
C TYR A 150 -17.31 4.20 35.25
#